data_AF-A0A5J5FFC3-F1
#
_entry.id   AF-A0A5J5FFC3-F1
#
_cell.length_a   1.000
_cell.length_b   1.000
_cell.length_c   1.000
_cell.angle_alpha   90.00
_cell.angle_beta   90.00
_cell.angle_gamma   90.00
#
_symmetry.space_group_name_H-M   'P 1'
#
loop_
_entity.id
_entity.type
_entity.pdbx_description
1 polymer ?
#
loop_
_entity_poly.entity_id
_entity_poly.type
_entity_poly.pdbx_seq_one_letter_code
_entity_poly.pdbx_strand_id
1 'polypeptide(L)'
;MSFEECFMHMEDEEEAAECIHCLKKHGEQVMFDDDLGRLVMGREIYDNRYVDKMEELTKLLNIRNRRDYEFMDKKYNLTMY
;
A
#
# COMPACT_ATOMS: atom_id res chain seq x y z
N MET A 1 -12.46 8.51 -12.01
CA MET A 1 -11.70 8.59 -10.77
C MET A 1 -10.22 8.57 -11.13
N SER A 2 -9.44 9.52 -10.62
CA SER A 2 -7.97 9.46 -10.74
C SER A 2 -7.43 8.56 -9.63
N PHE A 3 -6.29 7.92 -9.85
CA PHE A 3 -5.71 7.05 -8.81
C PHE A 3 -5.30 7.83 -7.55
N GLU A 4 -5.14 9.15 -7.61
CA GLU A 4 -4.83 9.99 -6.46
C GLU A 4 -5.97 10.02 -5.45
N GLU A 5 -7.21 9.81 -5.91
CA GLU A 5 -8.40 9.71 -5.07
C GLU A 5 -8.35 8.49 -4.14
N CYS A 6 -7.56 7.45 -4.48
CA CYS A 6 -7.37 6.29 -3.63
C CYS A 6 -6.76 6.63 -2.26
N PHE A 7 -6.04 7.76 -2.14
CA PHE A 7 -5.38 8.18 -0.91
C PHE A 7 -6.23 9.12 -0.03
N MET A 8 -7.46 9.46 -0.42
CA MET A 8 -8.26 10.48 0.29
C MET A 8 -8.85 10.01 1.63
N HIS A 9 -8.95 8.70 1.85
CA HIS A 9 -9.51 8.09 3.06
C HIS A 9 -8.54 7.00 3.54
N MET A 10 -7.61 7.37 4.41
CA MET A 10 -6.62 6.48 5.02
C MET A 10 -6.52 6.82 6.51
N GLU A 11 -7.60 6.63 7.25
CA GLU A 11 -7.66 6.93 8.69
C GLU A 11 -7.38 5.68 9.55
N ASP A 12 -7.65 4.50 9.01
CA ASP A 12 -7.49 3.23 9.74
C ASP A 12 -6.96 2.08 8.86
N GLU A 13 -6.89 0.90 9.47
CA GLU A 13 -6.37 -0.33 8.87
C GLU A 13 -7.23 -0.87 7.71
N GLU A 14 -8.55 -0.75 7.80
CA GLU A 14 -9.48 -1.23 6.75
C GLU A 14 -9.44 -0.29 5.54
N GLU A 15 -9.45 1.02 5.79
CA GLU A 15 -9.30 2.03 4.75
C GLU A 15 -7.95 1.94 4.04
N ALA A 16 -6.86 1.67 4.77
CA ALA A 16 -5.55 1.44 4.16
C ALA A 16 -5.53 0.19 3.26
N ALA A 17 -6.25 -0.86 3.63
CA ALA A 17 -6.38 -2.04 2.77
C ALA A 17 -7.19 -1.73 1.48
N GLU A 18 -8.30 -1.00 1.62
CA GLU A 18 -9.10 -0.55 0.47
C GLU A 18 -8.32 0.40 -0.46
N CYS A 19 -7.43 1.23 0.11
CA CYS A 19 -6.52 2.05 -0.69
C CYS A 19 -5.64 1.17 -1.59
N ILE A 20 -5.05 0.09 -1.08
CA ILE A 20 -4.26 -0.86 -1.88
C ILE A 20 -5.11 -1.48 -3.00
N HIS A 21 -6.35 -1.89 -2.70
CA HIS A 21 -7.25 -2.45 -3.71
C HIS A 21 -7.61 -1.42 -4.78
N CYS A 22 -7.84 -0.17 -4.40
CA CYS A 22 -8.08 0.93 -5.31
C CYS A 22 -6.88 1.15 -6.25
N LEU A 23 -5.67 1.22 -5.68
CA LEU A 23 -4.43 1.36 -6.45
C LEU A 23 -4.27 0.23 -7.48
N LYS A 24 -4.51 -1.01 -7.06
CA LYS A 24 -4.47 -2.19 -7.96
C LYS A 24 -5.51 -2.14 -9.06
N LYS A 25 -6.74 -1.72 -8.78
CA LYS A 25 -7.79 -1.50 -9.79
C LYS A 25 -7.38 -0.48 -10.84
N HIS A 26 -6.52 0.48 -10.48
CA HIS A 26 -5.93 1.44 -11.39
C HIS A 26 -4.67 0.93 -12.12
N GLY A 27 -4.26 -0.32 -11.89
CA GLY A 27 -3.09 -0.94 -12.53
C GLY A 27 -1.78 -0.69 -11.79
N GLU A 28 -1.81 -0.12 -10.58
CA GLU A 28 -0.61 0.09 -9.79
C GLU A 28 -0.12 -1.20 -9.15
N GLN A 29 1.20 -1.39 -9.18
CA GLN A 29 1.85 -2.44 -8.43
C GLN A 29 2.21 -1.92 -7.04
N VAL A 30 1.65 -2.56 -6.01
CA VAL A 30 1.99 -2.33 -4.61
C VAL A 30 2.69 -3.58 -4.08
N MET A 31 3.88 -3.40 -3.51
CA MET A 31 4.71 -4.50 -3.03
C MET A 31 5.42 -4.14 -1.73
N PHE A 32 5.75 -5.14 -0.92
CA PHE A 32 6.62 -4.95 0.24
C PHE A 32 8.09 -5.01 -0.19
N ASP A 33 8.83 -3.96 0.14
CA ASP A 33 10.27 -3.84 -0.07
C ASP A 33 11.00 -4.20 1.23
N ASP A 34 11.83 -5.26 1.20
CA ASP A 34 12.53 -5.76 2.39
C ASP A 34 13.66 -4.84 2.84
N ASP A 35 14.28 -4.08 1.93
CA ASP A 35 15.38 -3.18 2.23
C ASP A 35 14.87 -1.88 2.87
N LEU A 36 13.72 -1.38 2.39
CA LEU A 36 13.06 -0.19 2.93
C LEU A 36 12.14 -0.52 4.12
N GLY A 37 11.76 -1.79 4.29
CA GLY A 37 10.88 -2.25 5.37
C GLY A 37 9.46 -1.68 5.28
N ARG A 38 8.98 -1.35 4.07
CA ARG A 38 7.67 -0.73 3.85
C ARG A 38 7.01 -1.19 2.56
N LEU A 39 5.73 -0.85 2.41
CA LEU A 39 5.06 -0.92 1.12
C LEU A 39 5.58 0.18 0.20
N VAL A 40 5.77 -0.18 -1.07
CA VAL A 40 6.20 0.71 -2.15
C VAL A 40 5.27 0.53 -3.34
N MET A 41 5.06 1.61 -4.09
CA MET A 41 4.46 1.51 -5.43
C MET A 41 5.56 1.37 -6.49
N GLY A 42 5.33 0.56 -7.51
CA GLY A 42 6.27 0.41 -8.63
C GLY A 42 6.61 1.73 -9.34
N ARG A 43 5.69 2.69 -9.35
CA ARG A 43 5.92 4.04 -9.89
C ARG A 43 6.93 4.89 -9.11
N GLU A 44 7.19 4.57 -7.82
CA GLU A 44 8.18 5.28 -7.02
C GLU A 44 9.60 5.21 -7.62
N ILE A 45 9.86 4.25 -8.50
CA ILE A 45 11.13 4.16 -9.25
C ILE A 45 11.39 5.43 -10.08
N TYR A 46 10.33 6.10 -10.55
CA TYR A 46 10.42 7.28 -11.40
C TYR A 46 9.76 8.53 -10.79
N ASP A 47 8.89 8.36 -9.79
CA ASP A 47 8.09 9.43 -9.20
C ASP A 47 7.95 9.28 -7.67
N ASN A 48 8.75 10.06 -6.94
CA ASN A 48 8.81 10.02 -5.48
C ASN A 48 7.66 10.76 -4.78
N ARG A 49 6.68 11.34 -5.50
CA ARG A 49 5.59 12.11 -4.89
C ARG A 49 4.71 11.33 -3.92
N TYR A 50 4.74 10.00 -3.99
CA TYR A 50 3.87 9.12 -3.20
C TYR A 50 4.57 8.40 -2.05
N VAL A 51 5.88 8.65 -1.86
CA VAL A 51 6.67 8.01 -0.79
C VAL A 51 6.01 8.21 0.56
N ASP A 52 5.70 9.46 0.94
CA ASP A 52 5.08 9.79 2.22
C ASP A 52 3.74 9.09 2.42
N LYS A 53 2.96 8.96 1.33
CA LYS A 53 1.65 8.29 1.35
C LYS A 53 1.78 6.78 1.53
N MET A 54 2.78 6.17 0.92
CA MET A 54 3.05 4.75 1.08
C MET A 54 3.67 4.42 2.44
N GLU A 55 4.44 5.34 3.03
CA GLU A 55 4.88 5.24 4.42
C GLU A 55 3.70 5.32 5.42
N GLU A 56 2.77 6.24 5.20
CA GLU A 56 1.54 6.38 5.99
C GLU A 56 0.69 5.10 5.91
N LEU A 57 0.45 4.60 4.71
CA LEU A 57 -0.26 3.35 4.43
C LEU A 57 0.39 2.13 5.14
N THR A 58 1.73 2.04 5.08
CA THR A 58 2.50 0.98 5.76
C THR A 58 2.30 1.03 7.27
N LYS A 59 2.30 2.23 7.86
CA LYS A 59 2.11 2.45 9.30
C LYS A 59 0.70 2.06 9.74
N LEU A 60 -0.32 2.45 8.97
CA LEU A 60 -1.73 2.11 9.26
C LEU A 60 -1.96 0.60 9.25
N LEU A 61 -1.32 -0.12 8.32
CA LEU A 61 -1.37 -1.58 8.25
C LEU A 61 -0.44 -2.28 9.26
N ASN A 62 0.29 -1.51 10.08
CA ASN A 62 1.25 -2.01 11.07
C ASN A 62 2.28 -3.00 10.48
N ILE A 63 2.71 -2.75 9.24
CA ILE A 63 3.67 -3.59 8.53
C ILE A 63 5.08 -3.11 8.86
N ARG A 64 5.89 -3.98 9.48
CA ARG A 64 7.29 -3.65 9.84
C ARG A 64 8.30 -4.60 9.20
N ASN A 65 7.84 -5.70 8.63
CA ASN A 65 8.65 -6.76 8.05
C ASN A 65 7.79 -7.63 7.12
N ARG A 66 8.44 -8.52 6.37
CA ARG A 66 7.80 -9.47 5.44
C ARG A 66 6.69 -10.29 6.09
N ARG A 67 6.86 -10.71 7.35
CA ARG A 67 5.87 -11.52 8.06
C ARG A 67 4.62 -10.73 8.42
N ASP A 68 4.78 -9.48 8.84
CA ASP A 68 3.65 -8.57 9.06
C ASP A 68 2.90 -8.32 7.75
N TYR A 69 3.63 -8.11 6.64
CA TYR A 69 3.03 -8.00 5.31
C TYR A 69 2.22 -9.24 4.90
N GLU A 70 2.79 -10.45 5.02
CA GLU A 70 2.10 -11.70 4.70
C GLU A 70 0.86 -11.94 5.56
N PHE A 71 0.90 -11.49 6.82
CA PHE A 71 -0.25 -11.55 7.72
C PHE A 71 -1.37 -10.62 7.22
N MET A 72 -1.04 -9.38 6.88
CA MET A 72 -2.00 -8.40 6.37
C MET A 72 -2.54 -8.80 5.00
N ASP A 73 -1.70 -9.36 4.13
CA ASP A 73 -2.11 -9.93 2.85
C ASP A 73 -3.14 -11.05 3.04
N LYS A 74 -2.93 -11.96 3.99
CA LYS A 74 -3.92 -13.01 4.31
C LYS A 74 -5.20 -12.44 4.93
N LYS A 75 -5.09 -11.39 5.75
CA LYS A 75 -6.23 -10.79 6.45
C LYS A 75 -7.15 -10.02 5.50
N TYR A 76 -6.56 -9.22 4.60
CA TYR A 76 -7.29 -8.31 3.72
C TYR A 76 -7.26 -8.69 2.25
N ASN A 77 -6.58 -9.77 1.90
CA ASN A 77 -6.39 -10.22 0.53
C ASN A 77 -5.77 -9.10 -0.34
N LEU A 78 -4.59 -8.62 0.07
CA LEU A 78 -3.92 -7.51 -0.61
C LEU A 78 -3.40 -7.91 -2.01
N THR A 79 -3.12 -9.21 -2.24
CA THR A 79 -2.49 -9.73 -3.45
C THR A 79 -3.45 -10.20 -4.54
N MET A 80 -4.66 -10.73 -4.25
CA MET A 80 -5.59 -11.13 -5.30
C MET A 80 -6.39 -9.94 -5.85
N TYR A 81 -5.92 -9.31 -6.93
CA TYR A 81 -6.69 -8.64 -8.00
C TYR A 81 -5.75 -8.28 -9.14
#